data_AF-A0A2N3AJ57-F1
#
_entry.id   AF-A0A2N3AJ57-F1
#
_cell.length_a   1.000
_cell.length_b   1.000
_cell.length_c   1.000
_cell.angle_alpha   90.00
_cell.angle_beta   90.00
_cell.angle_gamma   90.00
#
_symmetry.space_group_name_H-M   'P 1'
#
loop_
_entity.id
_entity.type
_entity.pdbx_description
1 polymer ?
#
loop_
_entity_poly.entity_id
_entity_poly.type
_entity_poly.pdbx_seq_one_letter_code
_entity_poly.pdbx_strand_id
1 'polypeptide(L)' 'MKIKYDYCKISPDRGKYVVEYGHNSYKGNTLSSPIKVSDRIFSTEKKAVRFAKKIVPVEYIKKEEK' A
#
# COMPACT_ATOMS: atom_id res chain seq x y z
N MET A 1 -1.05 -14.46 12.44
CA MET A 1 -1.32 -13.05 12.84
C MET A 1 -1.45 -12.23 11.57
N LYS A 2 -2.59 -11.56 11.31
CA LYS A 2 -2.68 -10.66 10.14
C LYS A 2 -1.82 -9.45 10.44
N ILE A 3 -0.71 -9.28 9.72
CA ILE A 3 0.12 -8.08 9.82
C ILE A 3 -0.79 -6.90 9.48
N LYS A 4 -1.01 -6.02 10.44
CA LYS A 4 -1.77 -4.78 10.24
C LYS A 4 -0.78 -3.74 9.72
N TYR A 5 -1.02 -3.26 8.51
CA TYR A 5 -0.30 -2.12 7.98
C TYR A 5 -1.09 -0.86 8.32
N ASP A 6 -0.37 0.23 8.58
CA ASP A 6 -1.02 1.51 8.88
C ASP A 6 -1.38 2.24 7.59
N TYR A 7 -0.77 1.84 6.47
CA TYR A 7 -0.87 2.58 5.22
C TYR A 7 -0.59 1.72 3.99
N CYS A 8 -1.24 2.09 2.88
CA CYS A 8 -1.05 1.50 1.56
C CYS A 8 -0.99 2.58 0.46
N LYS A 9 -0.04 2.46 -0.46
CA LYS A 9 0.07 3.26 -1.68
C LYS A 9 -0.14 2.39 -2.90
N ILE A 10 -0.90 2.93 -3.85
CA ILE A 10 -1.10 2.32 -5.17
C ILE A 10 -0.54 3.28 -6.21
N SER A 11 0.42 2.80 -7.00
CA SER A 11 1.05 3.57 -8.07
C SER A 11 1.10 2.77 -9.38
N PRO A 12 0.94 3.43 -10.53
CA PRO A 12 1.17 2.79 -11.83
C PRO A 12 2.67 2.62 -12.10
N ASP A 13 3.09 1.43 -12.52
CA ASP A 13 4.46 1.13 -12.96
C ASP A 13 4.45 0.25 -14.21
N ARG A 14 5.05 0.75 -15.30
CA ARG A 14 5.26 0.01 -16.57
C ARG A 14 4.03 -0.79 -17.06
N GLY A 15 2.85 -0.18 -17.03
CA GLY A 15 1.59 -0.79 -17.48
C GLY A 15 0.94 -1.74 -16.47
N LYS A 16 1.44 -1.78 -15.25
CA LYS A 16 0.91 -2.54 -14.11
C LYS A 16 0.67 -1.58 -12.93
N TYR A 17 0.07 -2.10 -11.87
CA TYR A 17 -0.17 -1.36 -10.63
C TYR A 17 0.61 -2.01 -9.49
N VAL A 18 1.46 -1.22 -8.84
CA VAL A 18 2.22 -1.66 -7.67
C VAL A 18 1.44 -1.25 -6.42
N VAL A 19 1.38 -2.18 -5.47
CA VAL A 19 0.83 -1.93 -4.14
C VAL A 19 1.98 -1.98 -3.14
N GLU A 20 2.28 -0.83 -2.57
CA GLU A 20 3.25 -0.66 -1.50
C GLU A 20 2.50 -0.49 -0.19
N TYR A 21 3.01 -1.07 0.88
CA TYR A 21 2.42 -0.92 2.22
C TYR A 21 3.53 -0.81 3.25
N GLY A 22 3.22 -0.12 4.34
CA GLY A 22 4.18 0.19 5.40
C GLY A 22 3.50 0.54 6.71
N HIS A 23 4.32 0.87 7.69
CA HIS A 23 3.90 1.31 9.01
C HIS A 23 4.18 2.80 9.15
N ASN A 24 3.18 3.56 9.61
CA ASN A 24 3.37 4.95 10.02
C ASN A 24 4.13 4.99 11.35
N SER A 25 3.98 3.96 12.18
CA SER A 25 4.76 3.78 13.40
C SER A 25 5.50 2.44 13.36
N TYR A 26 6.83 2.48 13.30
CA TYR A 26 7.64 1.27 13.38
C TYR A 26 8.59 1.38 14.57
N LYS A 27 8.51 0.41 15.49
CA LYS A 27 9.33 0.38 16.72
C LYS A 27 9.30 1.69 17.52
N GLY A 28 8.13 2.33 17.61
CA GLY A 28 7.94 3.58 18.37
C GLY A 28 8.32 4.86 17.64
N ASN A 29 8.82 4.79 16.40
CA ASN A 29 9.14 5.96 15.59
C ASN A 29 8.05 6.24 14.55
N THR A 30 7.61 7.49 14.48
CA THR A 30 6.74 7.97 13.40
C THR A 30 7.56 8.15 12.12
N LEU A 31 7.31 7.32 11.13
CA LEU A 31 8.00 7.38 9.84
C LEU A 31 7.22 8.32 8.91
N SER A 32 7.91 9.27 8.28
CA SER A 32 7.27 10.27 7.41
C SER A 32 6.79 9.71 6.07
N SER A 33 7.00 8.43 5.80
CA SER A 33 6.64 7.77 4.55
C SER A 33 6.50 6.26 4.77
N PRO A 34 5.68 5.57 3.96
CA PRO A 34 5.63 4.11 3.99
C PRO A 34 7.03 3.55 3.76
N ILE A 35 7.57 2.83 4.75
CA ILE A 35 8.69 1.92 4.49
C ILE A 35 8.13 0.83 3.57
N LYS A 36 8.70 0.71 2.38
CA LYS A 36 8.34 -0.32 1.41
C LYS A 36 8.68 -1.70 1.99
N VAL A 37 7.67 -2.42 2.50
CA VAL A 37 7.89 -3.76 3.08
C VAL A 37 7.62 -4.88 2.06
N SER A 38 6.88 -4.63 0.96
CA SER A 38 6.73 -5.60 -0.13
C SER A 38 6.16 -5.02 -1.42
N ASP A 39 6.59 -5.60 -2.55
CA ASP A 39 6.35 -5.08 -3.91
C ASP A 39 5.37 -5.99 -4.68
N ARG A 40 4.08 -5.91 -4.35
CA ARG A 40 3.08 -6.69 -5.09
C ARG A 40 2.63 -5.95 -6.33
N ILE A 41 2.68 -6.63 -7.47
CA ILE A 41 2.33 -6.08 -8.78
C ILE A 41 1.03 -6.71 -9.29
N PHE A 42 0.12 -5.89 -9.81
CA PHE A 42 -1.18 -6.29 -10.34
C PHE A 42 -1.36 -5.84 -11.79
N SER A 43 -2.08 -6.65 -12.56
CA SER A 43 -2.40 -6.36 -13.96
C SER A 43 -3.41 -5.21 -14.14
N THR A 44 -4.18 -4.87 -13.10
CA THR A 44 -5.20 -3.81 -13.15
C THR A 44 -5.35 -3.10 -11.81
N GLU A 45 -5.77 -1.84 -11.85
CA GLU A 45 -6.03 -1.03 -10.65
C GLU A 45 -7.06 -1.69 -9.74
N LYS A 46 -8.15 -2.22 -10.32
CA LYS A 46 -9.23 -2.87 -9.58
C LYS A 46 -8.72 -4.03 -8.71
N LYS A 47 -7.74 -4.80 -9.20
CA LYS A 47 -7.11 -5.89 -8.43
C LYS A 47 -6.22 -5.34 -7.31
N ALA A 48 -5.42 -4.32 -7.59
CA ALA A 48 -4.58 -3.63 -6.61
C ALA A 48 -5.42 -3.05 -5.46
N VAL A 49 -6.49 -2.31 -5.77
CA VAL A 49 -7.40 -1.71 -4.78
C VAL A 49 -8.11 -2.77 -3.95
N ARG A 50 -8.60 -3.86 -4.56
CA ARG A 50 -9.25 -4.95 -3.82
C ARG A 50 -8.28 -5.63 -2.85
N PHE A 51 -7.00 -5.74 -3.22
CA PHE A 51 -5.98 -6.26 -2.33
C PHE A 51 -5.67 -5.28 -1.18
N ALA A 52 -5.47 -3.99 -1.48
CA ALA A 52 -5.24 -2.94 -0.49
C ALA A 52 -6.34 -2.90 0.59
N LYS A 53 -7.62 -2.98 0.19
CA LYS A 53 -8.77 -3.02 1.12
C LYS A 53 -8.81 -4.25 2.03
N LYS A 54 -8.10 -5.33 1.71
CA LYS A 54 -8.01 -6.52 2.58
C LYS A 54 -6.98 -6.35 3.69
N ILE A 55 -6.00 -5.47 3.50
CA ILE A 55 -4.85 -5.30 4.39
C ILE A 55 -4.93 -4.02 5.21
N VAL A 56 -5.54 -2.95 4.69
CA VAL A 56 -5.72 -1.67 5.38
C VAL A 56 -7.13 -1.08 5.17
N PRO A 57 -7.62 -0.23 6.11
CA PRO A 57 -8.83 0.55 5.90
C PRO A 57 -8.71 1.52 4.71
N VAL A 58 -9.85 1.90 4.12
CA VAL A 58 -9.90 2.68 2.87
C VAL A 58 -9.25 4.06 3.02
N GLU A 59 -9.40 4.71 4.17
CA GLU A 59 -8.83 6.03 4.48
C GLU A 59 -7.30 6.07 4.44
N TYR A 60 -6.64 4.90 4.57
CA TYR A 60 -5.19 4.76 4.52
C TYR A 60 -4.67 4.27 3.16
N ILE A 61 -5.52 4.23 2.13
CA ILE A 61 -5.12 3.89 0.76
C ILE A 61 -4.95 5.20 -0.01
N LYS A 62 -3.71 5.59 -0.35
CA LYS A 62 -3.51 6.65 -1.36
C LYS A 62 -3.33 6.02 -2.74
N LYS A 63 -3.94 6.67 -3.71
CA LYS A 63 -3.72 6.42 -5.12
C LYS A 63 -2.94 7.61 -5.67
N GLU A 64 -1.79 7.33 -6.30
CA GLU A 64 -1.19 8.34 -7.17
C GLU A 64 -1.81 8.16 -8.56
N GLU A 65 -2.65 9.13 -8.92
CA GLU A 65 -3.07 9.33 -10.29
C GLU A 65 -1.95 10.06 -11.04
N LYS A 66 -1.76 9.68 -12.30
CA LYS A 66 -0.69 10.20 -13.14
C LYS A 66 -1.04 11.57 -13.70
#